data_AF-A0A6N7HMG4-F1
#
_entry.id   AF-A0A6N7HMG4-F1
#
_cell.length_a   1.000
_cell.length_b   1.000
_cell.length_c   1.000
_cell.angle_alpha   90.00
_cell.angle_beta   90.00
_cell.angle_gamma   90.00
#
_symmetry.space_group_name_H-M   'P 1'
#
loop_
_entity.id
_entity.type
_entity.pdbx_description
1 polymer ?
#
loop_
_entity_poly.entity_id
_entity_poly.type
_entity_poly.pdbx_seq_one_letter_code
_entity_poly.pdbx_strand_id
1 'polypeptide(L)'
;MTETGRLLRGRRLVARLVLVWVLVAVALHLLDLWLDDFAMPRWWQPTVFAAMFGVLSAVVWPLILRVALPVAVFTLGIGSFLLLGAGILGISFAVPGVMIANLRTAVVVAIVMSAVAALVSSALALDEDEVFFRRAARRFRRGGGDDGDEPPGVLLLQIDGLGYDTARRAVRDGDLPTLASWLAEGSHVLTDWHCDWSSQTGASVCGLLHGSNDDILGFRWYEKDRDHVMACAHPADAAEIERRHSDGRGLLAGGGAARGGLFTGDAAHASLTMSAVPLLTPSSPRRPRTRTGDGYYAYFANPVNVMRTFGAALVDVLREISASVRQRRAGVRPRVKRGGFYPFARAGTTVIARDLVVSAIIGDMLAGRPAVYADFLGYDEVAHHTGIERFDALAVIRAIDQQIGRLHRAAQLAPRRYKLVVLSDHGVTQGWAFNDRFGESVEALVGRLCGAPPRPDGHSKAKPVTGWQFGAALAGTAGGGPIARALRARAARAGATAE
;
A
#
# COMPACT_ATOMS: atom_id res chain seq x y z
N MET A 1 24.35 -29.24 1.37
CA MET A 1 23.96 -28.41 2.55
C MET A 1 24.10 -29.26 3.80
N THR A 2 25.11 -28.98 4.64
CA THR A 2 25.55 -29.84 5.75
C THR A 2 24.53 -29.90 6.89
N GLU A 3 24.43 -31.08 7.51
CA GLU A 3 23.50 -31.44 8.60
C GLU A 3 23.55 -30.48 9.80
N THR A 4 24.75 -29.97 10.07
CA THR A 4 25.07 -28.99 11.12
C THR A 4 24.29 -27.68 10.96
N GLY A 5 24.05 -27.25 9.72
CA GLY A 5 23.26 -26.04 9.42
C GLY A 5 21.75 -26.19 9.69
N ARG A 6 21.22 -27.42 9.71
CA ARG A 6 19.81 -27.68 10.07
C ARG A 6 19.59 -27.66 11.58
N LEU A 7 20.51 -28.26 12.34
CA LEU A 7 20.44 -28.34 13.81
C LEU A 7 20.55 -26.95 14.46
N LEU A 8 21.49 -26.12 14.00
CA LEU A 8 21.66 -24.75 14.52
C LEU A 8 20.43 -23.87 14.27
N ARG A 9 19.68 -24.10 13.17
CA ARG A 9 18.49 -23.31 12.81
C ARG A 9 17.22 -23.78 13.50
N GLY A 10 17.05 -25.09 13.72
CA GLY A 10 15.96 -25.62 14.54
C GLY A 10 16.03 -25.10 15.98
N ARG A 11 17.24 -25.05 16.55
CA ARG A 11 17.49 -24.49 17.88
C ARG A 11 17.17 -22.99 17.97
N ARG A 12 17.47 -22.20 16.93
CA ARG A 12 17.10 -20.77 16.85
C ARG A 12 15.58 -20.56 16.80
N LEU A 13 14.85 -21.40 16.06
CA LEU A 13 13.38 -21.31 16.00
C LEU A 13 12.74 -21.65 17.36
N VAL A 14 13.20 -22.71 18.02
CA VAL A 14 12.69 -23.09 19.35
C VAL A 14 13.03 -22.04 20.39
N ALA A 15 14.29 -21.57 20.43
CA ALA A 15 14.71 -20.50 21.34
C ALA A 15 13.87 -19.23 21.12
N ARG A 16 13.53 -18.90 19.87
CA ARG A 16 12.64 -17.79 19.54
C ARG A 16 11.22 -18.00 20.10
N LEU A 17 10.61 -19.16 19.84
CA LEU A 17 9.25 -19.44 20.33
C LEU A 17 9.19 -19.36 21.86
N VAL A 18 10.22 -19.89 22.53
CA VAL A 18 10.36 -19.78 23.98
C VAL A 18 10.53 -18.33 24.41
N LEU A 19 11.38 -17.55 23.75
CA LEU A 19 11.59 -16.13 24.10
C LEU A 19 10.31 -15.30 23.94
N VAL A 20 9.59 -15.46 22.83
CA VAL A 20 8.30 -14.80 22.60
C VAL A 20 7.30 -15.22 23.69
N TRP A 21 7.21 -16.51 23.99
CA TRP A 21 6.30 -17.03 25.00
C TRP A 21 6.59 -16.47 26.40
N VAL A 22 7.86 -16.45 26.82
CA VAL A 22 8.29 -15.88 28.10
C VAL A 22 7.98 -14.38 28.16
N LEU A 23 8.32 -13.61 27.12
CA LEU A 23 8.08 -12.17 27.12
C LEU A 23 6.59 -11.82 27.09
N VAL A 24 5.77 -12.61 26.39
CA VAL A 24 4.31 -12.47 26.41
C VAL A 24 3.75 -12.83 27.79
N ALA A 25 4.24 -13.87 28.45
CA ALA A 25 3.83 -14.22 29.82
C ALA A 25 4.21 -13.13 30.83
N VAL A 26 5.41 -12.54 30.71
CA VAL A 26 5.84 -11.38 31.50
C VAL A 26 4.93 -10.19 31.25
N ALA A 27 4.59 -9.89 29.99
CA ALA A 27 3.70 -8.79 29.65
C ALA A 27 2.29 -9.00 30.23
N LEU A 28 1.75 -10.22 30.19
CA LEU A 28 0.48 -10.56 30.84
C LEU A 28 0.54 -10.33 32.35
N HIS A 29 1.62 -10.74 33.02
CA HIS A 29 1.80 -10.49 34.44
C HIS A 29 1.89 -8.98 34.76
N LEU A 30 2.56 -8.19 33.92
CA LEU A 30 2.59 -6.74 34.08
C LEU A 30 1.21 -6.09 33.84
N LEU A 31 0.42 -6.62 32.92
CA LEU A 31 -0.96 -6.14 32.69
C LEU A 31 -1.87 -6.45 33.88
N ASP A 32 -1.72 -7.61 34.51
CA ASP A 32 -2.43 -8.00 35.75
C ASP A 32 -2.15 -7.03 36.91
N LEU A 33 -0.93 -6.48 36.97
CA LEU A 33 -0.57 -5.45 37.96
C LEU A 33 -1.10 -4.04 37.61
N TRP A 34 -1.44 -3.78 36.35
CA TRP A 34 -1.74 -2.44 35.86
C TRP A 34 -3.23 -2.20 35.57
N LEU A 35 -3.98 -3.24 35.24
CA LEU A 35 -5.38 -3.15 34.82
C LEU A 35 -6.29 -3.72 35.91
N ASP A 36 -7.14 -2.87 36.49
CA ASP A 36 -8.12 -3.29 37.51
C ASP A 36 -9.17 -4.29 36.97
N ASP A 37 -9.41 -4.24 35.65
CA ASP A 37 -10.39 -5.08 34.93
C ASP A 37 -9.81 -6.43 34.42
N PHE A 38 -8.57 -6.76 34.80
CA PHE A 38 -7.86 -7.94 34.33
C PHE A 38 -7.12 -8.62 35.47
N ALA A 39 -7.49 -9.87 35.80
CA ALA A 39 -6.89 -10.60 36.91
C ALA A 39 -6.39 -11.99 36.52
N MET A 40 -5.15 -12.32 36.89
CA MET A 40 -4.51 -13.63 36.78
C MET A 40 -3.91 -14.07 38.13
N PRO A 41 -4.75 -14.44 39.12
CA PRO A 41 -4.35 -14.67 40.51
C PRO A 41 -3.35 -15.83 40.74
N ARG A 42 -3.14 -16.72 39.77
CA ARG A 42 -2.24 -17.88 39.91
C ARG A 42 -1.01 -17.71 39.02
N TRP A 43 0.17 -18.00 39.56
CA TRP A 43 1.47 -17.85 38.89
C TRP A 43 1.59 -18.58 37.54
N TRP A 44 0.85 -19.68 37.33
CA TRP A 44 0.87 -20.44 36.08
C TRP A 44 -0.05 -19.86 34.99
N GLN A 45 -1.03 -19.02 35.35
CA GLN A 45 -2.04 -18.52 34.40
C GLN A 45 -1.45 -17.68 33.26
N PRO A 46 -0.54 -16.72 33.48
CA PRO A 46 0.08 -15.96 32.38
C PRO A 46 0.80 -16.86 31.37
N THR A 47 1.43 -17.92 31.87
CA THR A 47 2.21 -18.87 31.09
C THR A 47 1.33 -19.73 30.19
N VAL A 48 0.25 -20.28 30.75
CA VAL A 48 -0.75 -21.07 29.98
C VAL A 48 -1.50 -20.17 29.01
N PHE A 49 -1.90 -18.97 29.44
CA PHE A 49 -2.63 -18.02 28.61
C PHE A 49 -1.77 -17.54 27.42
N ALA A 50 -0.47 -17.30 27.61
CA ALA A 50 0.46 -16.99 26.54
C ALA A 50 0.56 -18.13 25.50
N ALA A 51 0.55 -19.39 25.95
CA ALA A 51 0.54 -20.55 25.05
C ALA A 51 -0.77 -20.65 24.27
N MET A 52 -1.91 -20.48 24.93
CA MET A 52 -3.23 -20.47 24.27
C MET A 52 -3.37 -19.33 23.27
N PHE A 53 -2.87 -18.14 23.60
CA PHE A 53 -2.79 -17.02 22.65
C PHE A 53 -1.91 -17.35 21.44
N GLY A 54 -0.76 -17.99 21.66
CA GLY A 54 0.09 -18.47 20.58
C GLY A 54 -0.66 -19.42 19.62
N VAL A 55 -1.46 -20.35 20.17
CA VAL A 55 -2.31 -21.25 19.38
C VAL A 55 -3.44 -20.48 18.67
N LEU A 56 -4.10 -19.55 19.36
CA LEU A 56 -5.12 -18.69 18.77
C LEU A 56 -4.55 -17.93 17.57
N SER A 57 -3.41 -17.27 17.71
CA SER A 57 -2.77 -16.49 16.66
C SER A 57 -2.23 -17.35 15.52
N ALA A 58 -1.72 -18.55 15.79
CA ALA A 58 -1.10 -19.40 14.77
C ALA A 58 -2.10 -20.30 14.01
N VAL A 59 -3.21 -20.68 14.65
CA VAL A 59 -4.16 -21.68 14.12
C VAL A 59 -5.54 -21.08 13.91
N VAL A 60 -6.14 -20.54 14.97
CA VAL A 60 -7.52 -20.05 14.95
C VAL A 60 -7.66 -18.78 14.12
N TRP A 61 -6.67 -17.89 14.21
CA TRP A 61 -6.67 -16.60 13.54
C TRP A 61 -6.66 -16.72 12.01
N PRO A 62 -5.80 -17.56 11.37
CA PRO A 62 -5.92 -17.85 9.95
C PRO A 62 -7.30 -18.39 9.53
N LEU A 63 -8.01 -19.13 10.39
CA LEU A 63 -9.35 -19.64 10.10
C LEU A 63 -10.39 -18.50 10.14
N ILE A 64 -10.37 -17.69 11.21
CA ILE A 64 -11.24 -16.52 11.38
C ILE A 64 -11.11 -15.57 10.19
N LEU A 65 -9.87 -15.30 9.77
CA LEU A 65 -9.62 -14.38 8.66
C LEU A 65 -10.13 -14.86 7.32
N ARG A 66 -10.39 -16.16 7.10
CA ARG A 66 -11.03 -16.58 5.84
C ARG A 66 -12.42 -15.98 5.66
N VAL A 67 -13.10 -15.71 6.76
CA VAL A 67 -14.44 -15.09 6.78
C VAL A 67 -14.34 -13.59 7.04
N ALA A 68 -13.46 -13.18 7.96
CA ALA A 68 -13.34 -11.80 8.41
C ALA A 68 -12.38 -10.93 7.57
N LEU A 69 -11.79 -11.47 6.48
CA LEU A 69 -10.88 -10.71 5.62
C LEU A 69 -11.47 -9.38 5.12
N PRO A 70 -12.74 -9.30 4.67
CA PRO A 70 -13.31 -8.03 4.26
C PRO A 70 -13.25 -7.01 5.39
N VAL A 71 -13.62 -7.40 6.62
CA VAL A 71 -13.56 -6.52 7.79
C VAL A 71 -12.14 -6.08 8.08
N ALA A 72 -11.17 -6.98 8.06
CA ALA A 72 -9.76 -6.65 8.27
C ALA A 72 -9.23 -5.65 7.23
N VAL A 73 -9.59 -5.84 5.95
CA VAL A 73 -9.20 -4.94 4.86
C VAL A 73 -9.90 -3.58 4.97
N PHE A 74 -11.23 -3.56 5.15
CA PHE A 74 -12.03 -2.33 5.24
C PHE A 74 -11.66 -1.47 6.45
N THR A 75 -11.22 -2.10 7.55
CA THR A 75 -10.81 -1.39 8.77
C THR A 75 -9.31 -1.12 8.84
N LEU A 76 -8.56 -1.35 7.74
CA LEU A 76 -7.10 -1.19 7.66
C LEU A 76 -6.37 -1.95 8.80
N GLY A 77 -6.88 -3.12 9.16
CA GLY A 77 -6.33 -3.96 10.22
C GLY A 77 -6.84 -3.66 11.63
N ILE A 78 -7.47 -2.51 11.89
CA ILE A 78 -7.97 -2.16 13.24
C ILE A 78 -9.03 -3.15 13.72
N GLY A 79 -9.96 -3.54 12.84
CA GLY A 79 -10.98 -4.55 13.14
C GLY A 79 -10.39 -5.93 13.46
N SER A 80 -9.14 -6.18 13.05
CA SER A 80 -8.45 -7.42 13.41
C SER A 80 -8.17 -7.50 14.91
N PHE A 81 -7.85 -6.39 15.57
CA PHE A 81 -7.63 -6.37 17.01
C PHE A 81 -8.92 -6.52 17.81
N LEU A 82 -10.06 -6.06 17.27
CA LEU A 82 -11.37 -6.33 17.87
C LEU A 82 -11.69 -7.83 17.86
N LEU A 83 -11.46 -8.49 16.71
CA LEU A 83 -11.66 -9.93 16.57
C LEU A 83 -10.68 -10.74 17.44
N LEU A 84 -9.42 -10.32 17.48
CA LEU A 84 -8.41 -10.96 18.33
C LEU A 84 -8.75 -10.77 19.82
N GLY A 85 -9.20 -9.58 20.23
CA GLY A 85 -9.68 -9.29 21.57
C GLY A 85 -10.90 -10.15 21.95
N ALA A 86 -11.85 -10.34 21.03
CA ALA A 86 -12.97 -11.26 21.25
C ALA A 86 -12.49 -12.72 21.44
N GLY A 87 -11.47 -13.15 20.69
CA GLY A 87 -10.83 -14.45 20.89
C GLY A 87 -10.15 -14.59 22.24
N ILE A 88 -9.44 -13.56 22.71
CA ILE A 88 -8.82 -13.50 24.04
C ILE A 88 -9.87 -13.56 25.15
N LEU A 89 -10.98 -12.82 24.99
CA LEU A 89 -12.10 -12.89 25.92
C LEU A 89 -12.68 -14.32 25.95
N GLY A 90 -12.81 -14.97 24.80
CA GLY A 90 -13.19 -16.39 24.71
C GLY A 90 -12.24 -17.33 25.45
N ILE A 91 -10.92 -17.15 25.30
CA ILE A 91 -9.89 -17.94 26.00
C ILE A 91 -9.97 -17.75 27.52
N SER A 92 -10.33 -16.55 27.99
CA SER A 92 -10.44 -16.29 29.43
C SER A 92 -11.46 -17.19 30.13
N PHE A 93 -12.56 -17.53 29.47
CA PHE A 93 -13.55 -18.47 30.02
C PHE A 93 -13.05 -19.92 30.10
N ALA A 94 -12.03 -20.27 29.33
CA ALA A 94 -11.44 -21.62 29.34
C ALA A 94 -10.38 -21.80 30.44
N VAL A 95 -9.84 -20.71 31.02
CA VAL A 95 -8.81 -20.76 32.07
C VAL A 95 -9.43 -20.42 33.42
N PRO A 96 -9.57 -21.38 34.35
CA PRO A 96 -10.20 -21.14 35.64
C PRO A 96 -9.51 -20.03 36.43
N GLY A 97 -10.30 -19.06 36.89
CA GLY A 97 -9.85 -17.95 37.73
C GLY A 97 -9.19 -16.80 36.99
N VAL A 98 -9.09 -16.83 35.65
CA VAL A 98 -8.74 -15.64 34.86
C VAL A 98 -9.97 -14.77 34.70
N MET A 99 -9.84 -13.48 34.97
CA MET A 99 -10.92 -12.51 34.82
C MET A 99 -10.54 -11.48 33.75
N ILE A 100 -11.43 -11.29 32.77
CA ILE A 100 -11.38 -10.17 31.84
C ILE A 100 -12.76 -9.54 31.84
N ALA A 101 -12.90 -8.34 32.42
CA ALA A 101 -14.22 -7.76 32.71
C ALA A 101 -15.03 -7.42 31.46
N ASN A 102 -14.37 -7.02 30.37
CA ASN A 102 -15.04 -6.55 29.15
C ASN A 102 -14.18 -6.69 27.89
N LEU A 103 -14.81 -6.53 26.72
CA LEU A 103 -14.14 -6.63 25.42
C LEU A 103 -13.04 -5.56 25.25
N ARG A 104 -13.21 -4.37 25.83
CA ARG A 104 -12.21 -3.30 25.73
C ARG A 104 -10.89 -3.72 26.36
N THR A 105 -10.93 -4.30 27.56
CA THR A 105 -9.76 -4.84 28.25
C THR A 105 -9.14 -5.98 27.44
N ALA A 106 -9.94 -6.89 26.90
CA ALA A 106 -9.44 -7.98 26.05
C ALA A 106 -8.72 -7.48 24.78
N VAL A 107 -9.21 -6.40 24.17
CA VAL A 107 -8.56 -5.74 23.02
C VAL A 107 -7.23 -5.09 23.42
N VAL A 108 -7.17 -4.42 24.58
CA VAL A 108 -5.90 -3.86 25.09
C VAL A 108 -4.88 -4.96 25.31
N VAL A 109 -5.27 -6.06 25.95
CA VAL A 109 -4.42 -7.25 26.14
C VAL A 109 -3.94 -7.79 24.79
N ALA A 110 -4.84 -7.92 23.81
CA ALA A 110 -4.51 -8.37 22.45
C ALA A 110 -3.45 -7.50 21.78
N ILE A 111 -3.60 -6.17 21.89
CA ILE A 111 -2.67 -5.19 21.34
C ILE A 111 -1.31 -5.33 22.01
N VAL A 112 -1.24 -5.35 23.35
CA VAL A 112 0.04 -5.44 24.07
C VAL A 112 0.76 -6.74 23.75
N MET A 113 0.07 -7.89 23.78
CA MET A 113 0.66 -9.18 23.46
C MET A 113 1.19 -9.22 22.02
N SER A 114 0.43 -8.70 21.06
CA SER A 114 0.83 -8.61 19.66
C SER A 114 2.03 -7.68 19.48
N ALA A 115 2.09 -6.56 20.22
CA ALA A 115 3.18 -5.61 20.20
C ALA A 115 4.48 -6.23 20.71
N VAL A 116 4.43 -6.96 21.83
CA VAL A 116 5.58 -7.69 22.37
C VAL A 116 6.07 -8.74 21.36
N ALA A 117 5.17 -9.53 20.78
CA ALA A 117 5.53 -10.51 19.76
C ALA A 117 6.17 -9.87 18.51
N ALA A 118 5.67 -8.71 18.07
CA ALA A 118 6.20 -7.96 16.93
C ALA A 118 7.56 -7.31 17.23
N LEU A 119 7.76 -6.76 18.42
CA LEU A 119 9.04 -6.20 18.85
C LEU A 119 10.12 -7.27 18.88
N VAL A 120 9.83 -8.43 19.47
CA VAL A 120 10.78 -9.56 19.52
C VAL A 120 11.10 -10.06 18.12
N SER A 121 10.08 -10.19 17.26
CA SER A 121 10.28 -10.65 15.89
C SER A 121 11.08 -9.66 15.04
N SER A 122 10.90 -8.35 15.28
CA SER A 122 11.66 -7.27 14.62
C SER A 122 13.10 -7.19 15.13
N ALA A 123 13.33 -7.26 16.46
CA ALA A 123 14.64 -7.15 17.09
C ALA A 123 15.57 -8.33 16.74
N LEU A 124 15.00 -9.51 16.53
CA LEU A 124 15.76 -10.69 16.09
C LEU A 124 16.11 -10.65 14.59
N ALA A 125 15.81 -9.56 13.87
CA ALA A 125 16.05 -9.36 12.45
C ALA A 125 15.58 -10.56 11.60
N LEU A 126 14.42 -11.12 11.97
CA LEU A 126 13.94 -12.34 11.34
C LEU A 126 13.26 -11.99 10.02
N ASP A 127 13.88 -12.41 8.92
CA ASP A 127 13.21 -12.59 7.64
C ASP A 127 12.23 -13.78 7.78
N GLU A 128 11.09 -13.54 8.44
CA GLU A 128 9.99 -14.52 8.57
C GLU A 128 9.57 -15.04 7.18
N ASP A 129 9.68 -14.18 6.19
CA ASP A 129 9.41 -14.47 4.79
C ASP A 129 10.38 -15.50 4.22
N GLU A 130 11.67 -15.45 4.56
CA GLU A 130 12.63 -16.44 4.06
C GLU A 130 12.35 -17.84 4.62
N VAL A 131 11.86 -17.94 5.87
CA VAL A 131 11.42 -19.21 6.46
C VAL A 131 10.12 -19.68 5.80
N PHE A 132 9.18 -18.78 5.55
CA PHE A 132 7.93 -19.06 4.84
C PHE A 132 8.20 -19.52 3.39
N PHE A 133 8.99 -18.76 2.63
CA PHE A 133 9.44 -19.06 1.27
C PHE A 133 10.11 -20.42 1.20
N ARG A 134 11.07 -20.72 2.07
CA ARG A 134 11.74 -22.03 2.05
C ARG A 134 10.78 -23.18 2.34
N ARG A 135 9.78 -23.00 3.23
CA ARG A 135 8.77 -24.03 3.50
C ARG A 135 7.81 -24.21 2.33
N ALA A 136 7.35 -23.11 1.73
CA ALA A 136 6.50 -23.10 0.56
C ALA A 136 7.22 -23.70 -0.66
N ALA A 137 8.41 -23.22 -1.00
CA ALA A 137 9.25 -23.74 -2.08
C ALA A 137 9.59 -25.23 -1.89
N ARG A 138 9.80 -25.71 -0.65
CA ARG A 138 9.99 -27.15 -0.38
C ARG A 138 8.73 -27.99 -0.62
N ARG A 139 7.54 -27.41 -0.42
CA ARG A 139 6.27 -28.09 -0.67
C ARG A 139 6.00 -28.15 -2.18
N PHE A 140 6.29 -27.07 -2.91
CA PHE A 140 6.19 -27.01 -4.37
C PHE A 140 7.23 -27.91 -5.07
N ARG A 141 8.50 -27.91 -4.65
CA ARG A 141 9.54 -28.81 -5.21
C ARG A 141 9.28 -30.30 -4.99
N ARG A 142 8.40 -30.66 -4.04
CA ARG A 142 7.93 -32.06 -3.85
C ARG A 142 6.75 -32.42 -4.75
N GLY A 143 6.11 -31.42 -5.36
CA GLY A 143 4.96 -31.58 -6.26
C GLY A 143 5.32 -31.88 -7.72
N GLY A 144 6.61 -32.04 -8.06
CA GLY A 144 7.01 -32.64 -9.33
C GLY A 144 6.84 -31.79 -10.59
N GLY A 145 6.80 -30.45 -10.49
CA GLY A 145 6.93 -29.58 -11.66
C GLY A 145 8.40 -29.42 -12.03
N ASP A 146 8.83 -30.03 -13.13
CA ASP A 146 10.10 -29.71 -13.78
C ASP A 146 9.91 -28.36 -14.49
N ASP A 147 10.32 -27.25 -13.85
CA ASP A 147 10.31 -25.89 -14.42
C ASP A 147 11.36 -25.73 -15.55
N GLY A 148 11.84 -26.83 -16.13
CA GLY A 148 12.95 -26.88 -17.09
C GLY A 148 12.69 -26.17 -18.42
N ASP A 149 11.43 -25.92 -18.77
CA ASP A 149 11.02 -25.41 -20.10
C ASP A 149 10.19 -24.11 -20.07
N GLU A 150 9.77 -23.60 -18.92
CA GLU A 150 9.00 -22.36 -18.88
C GLU A 150 9.90 -21.12 -18.99
N PRO A 151 9.54 -20.11 -19.81
CA PRO A 151 10.30 -18.87 -19.87
C PRO A 151 10.31 -18.18 -18.49
N PRO A 152 11.38 -17.47 -18.12
CA PRO A 152 11.42 -16.72 -16.87
C PRO A 152 10.20 -15.79 -16.74
N GLY A 153 9.60 -15.77 -15.55
CA GLY A 153 8.56 -14.78 -15.26
C GLY A 153 9.15 -13.38 -15.15
N VAL A 154 8.30 -12.35 -15.23
CA VAL A 154 8.72 -10.94 -15.13
C VAL A 154 8.00 -10.24 -13.98
N LEU A 155 8.76 -9.52 -13.17
CA LEU A 155 8.30 -8.63 -12.11
C LEU A 155 8.51 -7.19 -12.56
N LEU A 156 7.43 -6.50 -12.93
CA LEU A 156 7.40 -5.08 -13.29
C LEU A 156 7.08 -4.27 -12.03
N LEU A 157 8.08 -3.60 -11.49
CA LEU A 157 8.01 -2.86 -10.23
C LEU A 157 8.07 -1.36 -10.53
N GLN A 158 6.92 -0.70 -10.56
CA GLN A 158 6.82 0.74 -10.78
C GLN A 158 7.11 1.51 -9.48
N ILE A 159 7.99 2.50 -9.55
CA ILE A 159 8.12 3.55 -8.54
C ILE A 159 7.47 4.80 -9.12
N ASP A 160 6.22 5.06 -8.73
CA ASP A 160 5.38 6.16 -9.23
C ASP A 160 6.13 7.49 -9.14
N GLY A 161 6.13 8.28 -10.22
CA GLY A 161 6.70 9.63 -10.27
C GLY A 161 8.23 9.75 -10.17
N LEU A 162 8.98 8.64 -10.21
CA LEU A 162 10.44 8.67 -10.13
C LEU A 162 11.10 9.09 -11.46
N GLY A 163 11.45 10.37 -11.57
CA GLY A 163 12.20 10.88 -12.72
C GLY A 163 13.61 10.30 -12.84
N TYR A 164 14.07 10.07 -14.07
CA TYR A 164 15.38 9.49 -14.39
C TYR A 164 16.55 10.21 -13.70
N ASP A 165 16.57 11.54 -13.77
CA ASP A 165 17.62 12.35 -13.15
C ASP A 165 17.64 12.25 -11.62
N THR A 166 16.45 12.16 -11.01
CA THR A 166 16.31 11.95 -9.57
C THR A 166 16.79 10.57 -9.17
N ALA A 167 16.42 9.52 -9.93
CA ALA A 167 16.91 8.16 -9.70
C ALA A 167 18.44 8.09 -9.82
N ARG A 168 19.02 8.70 -10.85
CA ARG A 168 20.48 8.73 -11.06
C ARG A 168 21.21 9.40 -9.89
N ARG A 169 20.71 10.52 -9.38
CA ARG A 169 21.29 11.19 -8.21
C ARG A 169 21.09 10.36 -6.93
N ALA A 170 19.89 9.81 -6.71
CA ALA A 170 19.59 8.96 -5.55
C ALA A 170 20.45 7.68 -5.52
N VAL A 171 20.76 7.08 -6.66
CA VAL A 171 21.74 5.99 -6.78
C VAL A 171 23.14 6.47 -6.38
N ARG A 172 23.61 7.58 -6.96
CA ARG A 172 24.94 8.15 -6.69
C ARG A 172 25.12 8.52 -5.21
N ASP A 173 24.08 9.09 -4.61
CA ASP A 173 24.13 9.64 -3.25
C ASP A 173 23.82 8.56 -2.17
N GLY A 174 23.53 7.32 -2.59
CA GLY A 174 23.33 6.17 -1.69
C GLY A 174 21.92 6.04 -1.10
N ASP A 175 20.94 6.73 -1.69
CA ASP A 175 19.53 6.61 -1.32
C ASP A 175 18.86 5.35 -1.88
N LEU A 176 19.41 4.79 -2.96
CA LEU A 176 18.95 3.56 -3.62
C LEU A 176 20.03 2.46 -3.59
N PRO A 177 20.37 1.91 -2.41
CA PRO A 177 21.50 0.99 -2.27
C PRO A 177 21.35 -0.31 -3.06
N THR A 178 20.14 -0.86 -3.20
CA THR A 178 19.89 -2.09 -3.96
C THR A 178 20.13 -1.84 -5.44
N LEU A 179 19.48 -0.82 -6.01
CA LEU A 179 19.65 -0.44 -7.41
C LEU A 179 21.12 -0.05 -7.70
N ALA A 180 21.79 0.66 -6.77
CA ALA A 180 23.21 0.98 -6.90
C ALA A 180 24.09 -0.27 -6.99
N SER A 181 23.83 -1.29 -6.15
CA SER A 181 24.53 -2.58 -6.22
C SER A 181 24.30 -3.26 -7.57
N TRP A 182 23.07 -3.28 -8.06
CA TRP A 182 22.75 -3.91 -9.34
C TRP A 182 23.46 -3.29 -10.53
N LEU A 183 23.57 -1.96 -10.54
CA LEU A 183 24.29 -1.20 -11.57
C LEU A 183 25.80 -1.41 -11.45
N ALA A 184 26.36 -1.39 -10.24
CA ALA A 184 27.78 -1.62 -10.00
C ALA A 184 28.23 -3.03 -10.38
N GLU A 185 27.38 -4.04 -10.13
CA GLU A 185 27.62 -5.44 -10.50
C GLU A 185 27.38 -5.72 -12.01
N GLY A 186 26.83 -4.77 -12.76
CA GLY A 186 26.48 -4.94 -14.17
C GLY A 186 25.32 -5.90 -14.42
N SER A 187 24.51 -6.18 -13.40
CA SER A 187 23.35 -7.09 -13.50
C SER A 187 22.13 -6.43 -14.14
N HIS A 188 22.04 -5.10 -14.06
CA HIS A 188 20.96 -4.28 -14.63
C HIS A 188 21.56 -3.03 -15.29
N VAL A 189 20.77 -2.38 -16.15
CA VAL A 189 21.11 -1.12 -16.81
C VAL A 189 20.04 -0.09 -16.45
N LEU A 190 20.46 1.14 -16.17
CA LEU A 190 19.56 2.28 -15.98
C LEU A 190 19.38 2.97 -17.33
N THR A 191 18.15 2.94 -17.86
CA THR A 191 17.80 3.52 -19.16
C THR A 191 16.73 4.58 -18.97
N ASP A 192 16.87 5.70 -19.64
CA ASP A 192 15.82 6.72 -19.71
C ASP A 192 14.76 6.36 -20.75
N TRP A 193 13.54 6.82 -20.53
CA TRP A 193 12.48 6.73 -21.51
C TRP A 193 11.60 7.97 -21.41
N HIS A 194 10.95 8.30 -22.52
CA HIS A 194 10.06 9.46 -22.60
C HIS A 194 8.61 8.98 -22.50
N CYS A 195 7.95 9.35 -21.40
CA CYS A 195 6.51 9.23 -21.27
C CYS A 195 5.80 10.18 -22.26
N ASP A 196 4.65 9.75 -22.74
CA ASP A 196 3.83 10.52 -23.67
C ASP A 196 3.11 11.70 -22.97
N TRP A 197 2.38 12.50 -23.75
CA TRP A 197 1.45 13.50 -23.22
C TRP A 197 0.04 12.88 -23.05
N SER A 198 -0.58 12.93 -21.87
CA SER A 198 -0.12 13.58 -20.63
C SER A 198 0.85 12.70 -19.82
N SER A 199 1.91 13.32 -19.28
CA SER A 199 2.91 12.67 -18.42
C SER A 199 2.35 12.44 -17.01
N GLN A 200 1.31 11.62 -16.90
CA GLN A 200 0.54 11.37 -15.68
C GLN A 200 0.22 9.88 -15.58
N THR A 201 0.08 9.37 -14.36
CA THR A 201 -0.08 7.94 -14.05
C THR A 201 -1.19 7.27 -14.86
N GLY A 202 -2.35 7.92 -15.02
CA GLY A 202 -3.47 7.37 -15.79
C GLY A 202 -3.11 7.05 -17.24
N ALA A 203 -2.58 8.03 -17.98
CA ALA A 203 -2.21 7.84 -19.38
C ALA A 203 -1.03 6.87 -19.52
N SER A 204 0.00 7.05 -18.69
CA SER A 204 1.25 6.27 -18.79
C SER A 204 1.03 4.80 -18.44
N VAL A 205 0.32 4.50 -17.34
CA VAL A 205 0.04 3.12 -16.92
C VAL A 205 -0.95 2.44 -17.86
N CYS A 206 -1.92 3.16 -18.42
CA CYS A 206 -2.82 2.59 -19.43
C CYS A 206 -2.05 2.22 -20.70
N GLY A 207 -1.18 3.11 -21.19
CA GLY A 207 -0.28 2.83 -22.31
C GLY A 207 0.62 1.62 -22.05
N LEU A 208 1.21 1.52 -20.85
CA LEU A 208 2.07 0.40 -20.47
C LEU A 208 1.31 -0.95 -20.42
N LEU A 209 0.12 -0.97 -19.84
CA LEU A 209 -0.62 -2.20 -19.58
C LEU A 209 -1.53 -2.65 -20.74
N HIS A 210 -2.04 -1.72 -21.54
CA HIS A 210 -2.99 -1.99 -22.62
C HIS A 210 -2.49 -1.57 -24.00
N GLY A 211 -1.29 -0.98 -24.11
CA GLY A 211 -0.72 -0.54 -25.38
C GLY A 211 -1.40 0.69 -25.99
N SER A 212 -2.32 1.34 -25.28
CA SER A 212 -3.00 2.55 -25.71
C SER A 212 -3.31 3.46 -24.52
N ASN A 213 -3.08 4.75 -24.73
CA ASN A 213 -3.45 5.86 -23.84
C ASN A 213 -4.41 6.85 -24.54
N ASP A 214 -5.04 6.43 -25.63
CA ASP A 214 -5.91 7.26 -26.46
C ASP A 214 -7.07 7.86 -25.64
N ASP A 215 -7.39 9.13 -25.90
CA ASP A 215 -8.46 9.85 -25.18
C ASP A 215 -8.29 9.92 -23.64
N ILE A 216 -7.07 9.70 -23.11
CA ILE A 216 -6.72 9.97 -21.70
C ILE A 216 -6.00 11.31 -21.60
N LEU A 217 -6.79 12.38 -21.47
CA LEU A 217 -6.31 13.77 -21.50
C LEU A 217 -5.49 14.18 -20.27
N GLY A 218 -5.58 13.43 -19.19
CA GLY A 218 -4.96 13.75 -17.91
C GLY A 218 -5.44 12.84 -16.79
N PHE A 219 -5.11 13.21 -15.56
CA PHE A 219 -5.50 12.53 -14.35
C PHE A 219 -6.95 12.85 -14.00
N ARG A 220 -7.42 14.03 -14.43
CA ARG A 220 -8.82 14.45 -14.42
C ARG A 220 -9.16 15.23 -15.68
N TRP A 221 -10.33 14.96 -16.23
CA TRP A 221 -10.87 15.72 -17.36
C TRP A 221 -12.39 15.75 -17.27
N TYR A 222 -13.02 16.57 -18.09
CA TYR A 222 -14.47 16.72 -18.10
C TYR A 222 -15.04 16.23 -19.43
N GLU A 223 -15.94 15.25 -19.35
CA GLU A 223 -16.69 14.70 -20.48
C GLU A 223 -17.98 15.50 -20.67
N LYS A 224 -18.04 16.26 -21.78
CA LYS A 224 -19.15 17.19 -22.05
C LYS A 224 -20.47 16.49 -22.35
N ASP A 225 -20.39 15.35 -23.05
CA ASP A 225 -21.50 14.48 -23.42
C ASP A 225 -22.18 13.84 -22.19
N ARG A 226 -21.41 13.62 -21.11
CA ARG A 226 -21.91 12.98 -19.88
C ARG A 226 -22.08 13.93 -18.70
N ASP A 227 -21.62 15.17 -18.85
CA ASP A 227 -21.55 16.14 -17.75
C ASP A 227 -20.86 15.54 -16.51
N HIS A 228 -19.72 14.88 -16.74
CA HIS A 228 -19.00 14.11 -15.72
C HIS A 228 -17.52 14.50 -15.68
N VAL A 229 -16.97 14.66 -14.48
CA VAL A 229 -15.52 14.84 -14.29
C VAL A 229 -14.92 13.47 -14.06
N MET A 230 -14.26 12.95 -15.08
CA MET A 230 -13.47 11.72 -14.99
C MET A 230 -12.27 11.95 -14.07
N ALA A 231 -11.96 10.97 -13.23
CA ALA A 231 -10.74 10.95 -12.41
C ALA A 231 -10.12 9.56 -12.37
N CYS A 232 -8.85 9.43 -12.75
CA CYS A 232 -8.16 8.13 -12.80
C CYS A 232 -8.11 7.40 -11.45
N ALA A 233 -8.10 8.12 -10.34
CA ALA A 233 -8.13 7.54 -8.99
C ALA A 233 -9.55 7.28 -8.44
N HIS A 234 -10.59 7.50 -9.23
CA HIS A 234 -11.96 7.13 -8.86
C HIS A 234 -12.25 5.71 -9.36
N PRO A 235 -12.65 4.74 -8.51
CA PRO A 235 -12.79 3.34 -8.92
C PRO A 235 -13.72 3.10 -10.13
N ALA A 236 -14.87 3.78 -10.19
CA ALA A 236 -15.80 3.62 -11.31
C ALA A 236 -15.25 4.22 -12.61
N ASP A 237 -14.56 5.36 -12.51
CA ASP A 237 -13.97 6.02 -13.68
C ASP A 237 -12.75 5.24 -14.17
N ALA A 238 -11.92 4.72 -13.27
CA ALA A 238 -10.80 3.83 -13.58
C ALA A 238 -11.28 2.56 -14.30
N ALA A 239 -12.38 1.96 -13.84
CA ALA A 239 -13.00 0.83 -14.49
C ALA A 239 -13.54 1.18 -15.89
N GLU A 240 -14.11 2.37 -16.06
CA GLU A 240 -14.58 2.85 -17.36
C GLU A 240 -13.42 3.15 -18.32
N ILE A 241 -12.32 3.74 -17.83
CA ILE A 241 -11.09 3.96 -18.61
C ILE A 241 -10.55 2.62 -19.09
N GLU A 242 -10.36 1.65 -18.20
CA GLU A 242 -9.87 0.32 -18.56
C GLU A 242 -10.82 -0.38 -19.54
N ARG A 243 -12.14 -0.27 -19.35
CA ARG A 243 -13.13 -0.86 -20.28
C ARG A 243 -13.00 -0.34 -21.71
N ARG A 244 -12.59 0.92 -21.90
CA ARG A 244 -12.40 1.52 -23.24
C ARG A 244 -11.11 1.05 -23.93
N HIS A 245 -10.09 0.67 -23.14
CA HIS A 245 -8.76 0.34 -23.65
C HIS A 245 -8.46 -1.15 -23.67
N SER A 246 -9.11 -1.93 -22.81
CA SER A 246 -8.95 -3.38 -22.74
C SER A 246 -9.54 -4.05 -23.98
N ASP A 247 -8.69 -4.82 -24.67
CA ASP A 247 -9.06 -5.78 -25.71
C ASP A 247 -9.06 -7.23 -25.18
N GLY A 248 -8.82 -7.41 -23.88
CA GLY A 248 -8.66 -8.71 -23.21
C GLY A 248 -7.28 -9.34 -23.43
N ARG A 249 -6.34 -8.63 -24.06
CA ARG A 249 -4.98 -9.06 -24.36
C ARG A 249 -3.93 -8.10 -23.79
N GLY A 250 -4.29 -7.34 -22.75
CA GLY A 250 -3.36 -6.53 -21.99
C GLY A 250 -2.17 -7.33 -21.46
N LEU A 251 -1.14 -6.61 -21.01
CA LEU A 251 0.17 -7.15 -20.63
C LEU A 251 0.10 -8.33 -19.63
N LEU A 252 -0.98 -8.42 -18.83
CA LEU A 252 -1.14 -9.39 -17.75
C LEU A 252 -2.25 -10.43 -18.04
N ALA A 253 -2.85 -10.44 -19.24
CA ALA A 253 -3.93 -11.34 -19.64
C ALA A 253 -3.58 -12.84 -19.49
N GLY A 254 -2.31 -13.21 -19.69
CA GLY A 254 -1.81 -14.59 -19.65
C GLY A 254 -1.67 -15.21 -18.26
N GLY A 255 -2.59 -14.94 -17.32
CA GLY A 255 -2.50 -15.41 -15.93
C GLY A 255 -1.61 -14.55 -15.03
N GLY A 256 -1.38 -13.30 -15.42
CA GLY A 256 -0.59 -12.33 -14.65
C GLY A 256 -1.32 -11.78 -13.42
N ALA A 257 -0.61 -10.93 -12.68
CA ALA A 257 -1.12 -10.27 -11.49
C ALA A 257 -0.86 -8.75 -11.49
N ALA A 258 -1.85 -7.96 -11.08
CA ALA A 258 -1.75 -6.51 -10.92
C ALA A 258 -1.91 -6.13 -9.43
N ARG A 259 -0.99 -5.32 -8.90
CA ARG A 259 -0.92 -4.97 -7.47
C ARG A 259 -0.77 -3.47 -7.26
N GLY A 260 -1.69 -2.83 -6.55
CA GLY A 260 -1.54 -1.44 -6.07
C GLY A 260 -1.77 -0.31 -7.08
N GLY A 261 -1.89 -0.61 -8.38
CA GLY A 261 -1.99 0.41 -9.44
C GLY A 261 -3.41 0.82 -9.83
N LEU A 262 -3.54 1.56 -10.93
CA LEU A 262 -4.83 2.06 -11.42
C LEU A 262 -5.63 1.00 -12.20
N PHE A 263 -4.97 0.27 -13.12
CA PHE A 263 -5.60 -0.67 -14.05
C PHE A 263 -5.10 -2.10 -13.85
N THR A 264 -5.87 -3.08 -14.33
CA THR A 264 -5.51 -4.49 -14.17
C THR A 264 -4.61 -5.01 -15.28
N GLY A 265 -4.54 -4.36 -16.45
CA GLY A 265 -3.81 -4.90 -17.59
C GLY A 265 -4.35 -6.27 -18.04
N ASP A 266 -5.65 -6.50 -17.82
CA ASP A 266 -6.36 -7.77 -18.01
C ASP A 266 -5.89 -8.93 -17.10
N ALA A 267 -5.23 -8.63 -15.98
CA ALA A 267 -4.77 -9.62 -15.02
C ALA A 267 -5.90 -10.50 -14.46
N ALA A 268 -5.66 -11.82 -14.40
CA ALA A 268 -6.54 -12.76 -13.70
C ALA A 268 -6.55 -12.53 -12.17
N HIS A 269 -5.49 -11.93 -11.63
CA HIS A 269 -5.32 -11.66 -10.21
C HIS A 269 -5.05 -10.18 -9.96
N ALA A 270 -6.02 -9.46 -9.39
CA ALA A 270 -5.84 -8.06 -9.02
C ALA A 270 -6.05 -7.84 -7.51
N SER A 271 -5.26 -6.95 -6.90
CA SER A 271 -5.50 -6.47 -5.54
C SER A 271 -4.98 -5.04 -5.36
N LEU A 272 -5.68 -4.23 -4.57
CA LEU A 272 -5.41 -2.79 -4.43
C LEU A 272 -5.38 -2.06 -5.79
N THR A 273 -6.15 -2.55 -6.77
CA THR A 273 -6.23 -1.97 -8.12
C THR A 273 -7.51 -1.16 -8.26
N MET A 274 -7.41 0.12 -8.63
CA MET A 274 -8.56 1.06 -8.61
C MET A 274 -9.71 0.62 -9.52
N SER A 275 -9.42 0.20 -10.75
CA SER A 275 -10.41 -0.31 -11.70
C SER A 275 -11.03 -1.65 -11.32
N ALA A 276 -10.51 -2.29 -10.27
CA ALA A 276 -10.94 -3.61 -9.83
C ALA A 276 -11.49 -3.67 -8.40
N VAL A 277 -11.80 -2.52 -7.78
CA VAL A 277 -12.33 -2.49 -6.41
C VAL A 277 -13.71 -3.16 -6.33
N PRO A 278 -13.86 -4.27 -5.56
CA PRO A 278 -15.14 -4.96 -5.41
C PRO A 278 -16.21 -4.00 -4.87
N LEU A 279 -17.46 -4.15 -5.33
CA LEU A 279 -18.65 -3.35 -4.94
C LEU A 279 -18.68 -1.89 -5.45
N LEU A 280 -17.55 -1.31 -5.87
CA LEU A 280 -17.48 0.05 -6.41
C LEU A 280 -17.38 0.11 -7.93
N THR A 281 -17.09 -1.02 -8.58
CA THR A 281 -16.93 -1.10 -10.02
C THR A 281 -18.09 -1.87 -10.66
N PRO A 282 -18.68 -1.39 -11.77
CA PRO A 282 -19.71 -2.12 -12.51
C PRO A 282 -19.23 -3.50 -12.97
N SER A 283 -20.13 -4.48 -12.97
CA SER A 283 -19.85 -5.81 -13.53
C SER A 283 -19.64 -5.71 -15.03
N SER A 284 -18.46 -6.10 -15.53
CA SER A 284 -18.16 -6.16 -16.97
C SER A 284 -18.08 -7.62 -17.44
N PRO A 285 -18.74 -7.98 -18.55
CA PRO A 285 -18.69 -9.35 -19.10
C PRO A 285 -17.30 -9.75 -19.60
N ARG A 286 -16.40 -8.78 -19.86
CA ARG A 286 -15.02 -9.02 -20.30
C ARG A 286 -14.03 -9.17 -19.14
N ARG A 287 -14.49 -8.99 -17.90
CA ARG A 287 -13.60 -8.97 -16.73
C ARG A 287 -13.54 -10.35 -16.06
N PRO A 288 -12.36 -10.97 -15.92
CA PRO A 288 -12.24 -12.19 -15.14
C PRO A 288 -12.71 -11.93 -13.71
N ARG A 289 -13.49 -12.86 -13.15
CA ARG A 289 -13.90 -12.81 -11.74
C ARG A 289 -12.64 -12.94 -10.87
N THR A 290 -12.10 -11.81 -10.43
CA THR A 290 -10.99 -11.77 -9.48
C THR A 290 -11.43 -12.48 -8.20
N ARG A 291 -10.73 -13.54 -7.79
CA ARG A 291 -10.91 -14.12 -6.45
C ARG A 291 -10.40 -13.10 -5.44
N THR A 292 -11.31 -12.24 -5.00
CA THR A 292 -11.07 -11.20 -4.00
C THR A 292 -10.57 -11.86 -2.72
N GLY A 293 -9.32 -11.58 -2.33
CA GLY A 293 -8.82 -11.94 -1.00
C GLY A 293 -7.48 -12.67 -0.96
N ASP A 294 -7.06 -13.37 -2.02
CA ASP A 294 -5.88 -14.25 -1.94
C ASP A 294 -4.59 -13.49 -1.60
N GLY A 295 -4.44 -12.25 -2.09
CA GLY A 295 -3.29 -11.39 -1.77
C GLY A 295 -3.33 -10.77 -0.36
N TYR A 296 -4.52 -10.51 0.18
CA TYR A 296 -4.67 -9.91 1.51
C TYR A 296 -4.61 -10.96 2.62
N TYR A 297 -5.13 -12.17 2.36
CA TYR A 297 -5.21 -13.23 3.35
C TYR A 297 -3.83 -13.60 3.91
N ALA A 298 -2.83 -13.79 3.03
CA ALA A 298 -1.49 -14.16 3.44
C ALA A 298 -0.87 -13.13 4.42
N TYR A 299 -1.15 -11.85 4.21
CA TYR A 299 -0.65 -10.77 5.05
C TYR A 299 -1.37 -10.70 6.40
N PHE A 300 -2.72 -10.67 6.39
CA PHE A 300 -3.49 -10.56 7.63
C PHE A 300 -3.43 -11.84 8.48
N ALA A 301 -3.19 -13.01 7.86
CA ALA A 301 -3.09 -14.30 8.54
C ALA A 301 -2.03 -14.35 9.64
N ASN A 302 -1.07 -13.41 9.65
CA ASN A 302 -0.13 -13.25 10.75
C ASN A 302 -0.39 -11.91 11.48
N PRO A 303 -0.92 -11.93 12.72
CA PRO A 303 -1.21 -10.71 13.48
C PRO A 303 0.06 -9.92 13.84
N VAL A 304 1.22 -10.58 13.85
CA VAL A 304 2.53 -9.94 14.04
C VAL A 304 2.84 -8.97 12.90
N ASN A 305 2.50 -9.34 11.65
CA ASN A 305 2.67 -8.46 10.50
C ASN A 305 1.81 -7.21 10.62
N VAL A 306 0.54 -7.39 11.00
CA VAL A 306 -0.39 -6.27 11.22
C VAL A 306 0.16 -5.29 12.27
N MET A 307 0.65 -5.81 13.39
CA MET A 307 1.22 -4.99 14.45
C MET A 307 2.52 -4.29 14.03
N ARG A 308 3.42 -4.99 13.35
CA ARG A 308 4.68 -4.41 12.84
C ARG A 308 4.39 -3.24 11.90
N THR A 309 3.45 -3.41 10.98
CA THR A 309 3.05 -2.37 10.03
C THR A 309 2.34 -1.23 10.71
N PHE A 310 1.47 -1.49 11.69
CA PHE A 310 0.85 -0.44 12.48
C PHE A 310 1.89 0.39 13.25
N GLY A 311 2.86 -0.28 13.89
CA GLY A 311 3.99 0.39 14.55
C GLY A 311 4.82 1.22 13.56
N ALA A 312 5.15 0.67 12.40
CA ALA A 312 5.87 1.39 11.35
C ALA A 312 5.08 2.60 10.81
N ALA A 313 3.76 2.46 10.65
CA ALA A 313 2.86 3.55 10.24
C ALA A 313 2.82 4.66 11.30
N LEU A 314 2.77 4.30 12.59
CA LEU A 314 2.85 5.29 13.67
C LEU A 314 4.19 6.03 13.64
N VAL A 315 5.31 5.32 13.45
CA VAL A 315 6.62 5.95 13.28
C VAL A 315 6.65 6.89 12.07
N ASP A 316 6.03 6.51 10.95
CA ASP A 316 5.93 7.36 9.76
C ASP A 316 5.12 8.63 10.03
N VAL A 317 3.97 8.52 10.71
CA VAL A 317 3.16 9.68 11.16
C VAL A 317 4.00 10.63 12.02
N LEU A 318 4.73 10.10 13.00
CA LEU A 318 5.58 10.92 13.87
C LEU A 318 6.73 11.58 13.09
N ARG A 319 7.33 10.86 12.14
CA ARG A 319 8.37 11.40 11.24
C ARG A 319 7.82 12.51 10.37
N GLU A 320 6.64 12.34 9.78
CA GLU A 320 5.94 13.34 8.98
C GLU A 320 5.69 14.62 9.79
N ILE A 321 5.13 14.49 11.00
CA ILE A 321 4.87 15.64 11.87
C ILE A 321 6.18 16.37 12.19
N SER A 322 7.20 15.60 12.59
CA SER A 322 8.53 16.13 12.92
C SER A 322 9.17 16.86 11.74
N ALA A 323 9.09 16.29 10.53
CA ALA A 323 9.65 16.86 9.32
C ALA A 323 8.88 18.09 8.85
N SER A 324 7.55 18.07 8.91
CA SER A 324 6.69 19.23 8.64
C SER A 324 7.04 20.40 9.57
N VAL A 325 7.26 20.14 10.86
CA VAL A 325 7.71 21.17 11.81
C VAL A 325 9.11 21.68 11.47
N ARG A 326 10.08 20.80 11.19
CA ARG A 326 11.44 21.21 10.78
C ARG A 326 11.43 22.07 9.52
N GLN A 327 10.67 21.66 8.49
CA GLN A 327 10.55 22.39 7.23
C GLN A 327 9.98 23.80 7.44
N ARG A 328 8.98 23.94 8.33
CA ARG A 328 8.41 25.24 8.70
C ARG A 328 9.43 26.11 9.45
N ARG A 329 10.14 25.54 10.42
CA ARG A 329 11.17 26.26 11.21
C ARG A 329 12.34 26.72 10.34
N ALA A 330 12.75 25.91 9.38
CA ALA A 330 13.83 26.22 8.44
C ALA A 330 13.39 27.14 7.27
N GLY A 331 12.11 27.56 7.22
CA GLY A 331 11.64 28.47 6.17
C GLY A 331 11.67 27.91 4.75
N VAL A 332 11.73 26.58 4.58
CA VAL A 332 11.90 25.95 3.26
C VAL A 332 10.69 26.21 2.37
N ARG A 333 10.95 26.66 1.14
CA ARG A 333 9.96 26.84 0.07
C ARG A 333 10.44 26.16 -1.22
N PRO A 334 9.52 25.73 -2.12
CA PRO A 334 8.06 25.68 -1.94
C PRO A 334 7.64 24.65 -0.88
N ARG A 335 6.45 24.81 -0.30
CA ARG A 335 5.88 23.89 0.71
C ARG A 335 4.37 23.80 0.55
N VAL A 336 3.80 22.63 0.82
CA VAL A 336 2.35 22.40 0.83
C VAL A 336 1.85 22.23 2.28
N LYS A 337 0.56 22.45 2.53
CA LYS A 337 -0.05 22.20 3.85
C LYS A 337 -0.09 20.69 4.15
N ARG A 338 0.74 20.26 5.09
CA ARG A 338 0.92 18.86 5.53
C ARG A 338 0.23 18.55 6.88
N GLY A 339 -0.90 19.17 7.17
CA GLY A 339 -1.61 19.04 8.47
C GLY A 339 -2.88 18.19 8.39
N GLY A 340 -3.54 17.97 9.54
CA GLY A 340 -4.82 17.27 9.60
C GLY A 340 -4.69 15.77 9.34
N PHE A 341 -5.47 15.25 8.39
CA PHE A 341 -5.50 13.83 8.06
C PHE A 341 -4.30 13.34 7.22
N TYR A 342 -3.53 14.26 6.61
CA TYR A 342 -2.44 13.92 5.70
C TYR A 342 -1.41 12.92 6.28
N PRO A 343 -0.88 13.07 7.51
CA PRO A 343 0.09 12.13 8.05
C PRO A 343 -0.43 10.68 8.10
N PHE A 344 -1.72 10.50 8.39
CA PHE A 344 -2.34 9.17 8.40
C PHE A 344 -2.53 8.61 7.00
N ALA A 345 -2.95 9.45 6.05
CA ALA A 345 -3.06 9.07 4.63
C ALA A 345 -1.70 8.62 4.06
N ARG A 346 -0.66 9.43 4.32
CA ARG A 346 0.74 9.13 3.95
C ARG A 346 1.20 7.79 4.52
N ALA A 347 0.95 7.52 5.80
CA ALA A 347 1.34 6.24 6.40
C ALA A 347 0.56 5.06 5.79
N GLY A 348 -0.69 5.28 5.39
CA GLY A 348 -1.51 4.32 4.66
C GLY A 348 -0.87 3.88 3.34
N THR A 349 -0.31 4.80 2.56
CA THR A 349 0.29 4.49 1.26
C THR A 349 1.76 4.06 1.36
N THR A 350 2.56 4.78 2.14
CA THR A 350 4.02 4.56 2.24
C THR A 350 4.39 3.32 3.05
N VAL A 351 3.53 2.88 3.96
CA VAL A 351 3.78 1.72 4.84
C VAL A 351 2.78 0.61 4.57
N ILE A 352 1.48 0.86 4.81
CA ILE A 352 0.47 -0.21 4.79
C ILE A 352 0.30 -0.79 3.38
N ALA A 353 0.05 0.06 2.38
CA ALA A 353 -0.14 -0.38 1.00
C ALA A 353 1.12 -1.04 0.45
N ARG A 354 2.30 -0.46 0.69
CA ARG A 354 3.59 -1.05 0.30
C ARG A 354 3.76 -2.46 0.86
N ASP A 355 3.57 -2.66 2.15
CA ASP A 355 3.80 -3.96 2.79
C ASP A 355 2.78 -5.02 2.30
N LEU A 356 1.53 -4.61 2.03
CA LEU A 356 0.51 -5.44 1.39
C LEU A 356 0.89 -5.83 -0.04
N VAL A 357 1.34 -4.87 -0.86
CA VAL A 357 1.79 -5.10 -2.25
C VAL A 357 2.97 -6.07 -2.27
N VAL A 358 4.00 -5.85 -1.44
CA VAL A 358 5.16 -6.74 -1.34
C VAL A 358 4.74 -8.16 -0.96
N SER A 359 3.85 -8.30 0.02
CA SER A 359 3.36 -9.61 0.46
C SER A 359 2.55 -10.33 -0.63
N ALA A 360 1.76 -9.58 -1.40
CA ALA A 360 1.02 -10.13 -2.54
C ALA A 360 1.94 -10.59 -3.67
N ILE A 361 2.96 -9.80 -4.02
CA ILE A 361 3.98 -10.17 -5.02
C ILE A 361 4.72 -11.44 -4.57
N ILE A 362 5.07 -11.54 -3.29
CA ILE A 362 5.68 -12.75 -2.71
C ILE A 362 4.79 -13.98 -2.94
N GLY A 363 3.48 -13.86 -2.70
CA GLY A 363 2.51 -14.91 -3.00
C GLY A 363 2.44 -15.24 -4.49
N ASP A 364 2.57 -14.23 -5.36
CA ASP A 364 2.58 -14.39 -6.82
C ASP A 364 3.80 -15.16 -7.32
N MET A 365 4.96 -14.87 -6.76
CA MET A 365 6.20 -15.57 -7.06
C MET A 365 6.17 -17.02 -6.60
N LEU A 366 5.60 -17.28 -5.42
CA LEU A 366 5.40 -18.64 -4.90
C LEU A 366 4.40 -19.45 -5.73
N ALA A 367 3.42 -18.79 -6.34
CA ALA A 367 2.47 -19.40 -7.26
C ALA A 367 3.02 -19.55 -8.69
N GLY A 368 4.26 -19.11 -8.97
CA GLY A 368 4.88 -19.23 -10.29
C GLY A 368 4.23 -18.40 -11.39
N ARG A 369 3.54 -17.30 -11.04
CA ARG A 369 2.82 -16.45 -12.01
C ARG A 369 3.76 -15.88 -13.07
N PRO A 370 3.37 -15.86 -14.36
CA PRO A 370 4.28 -15.50 -15.46
C PRO A 370 4.63 -14.01 -15.49
N ALA A 371 3.69 -13.12 -15.18
CA ALA A 371 3.93 -11.68 -15.15
C ALA A 371 3.24 -11.05 -13.95
N VAL A 372 3.93 -10.15 -13.25
CA VAL A 372 3.40 -9.41 -12.12
C VAL A 372 3.76 -7.94 -12.28
N TYR A 373 2.76 -7.08 -12.28
CA TYR A 373 2.91 -5.63 -12.23
C TYR A 373 2.53 -5.12 -10.84
N ALA A 374 3.38 -4.27 -10.27
CA ALA A 374 3.14 -3.65 -8.99
C ALA A 374 3.53 -2.18 -9.00
N ASP A 375 2.70 -1.36 -8.36
CA ASP A 375 2.89 0.08 -8.27
C ASP A 375 3.21 0.51 -6.82
N PHE A 376 4.35 1.20 -6.65
CA PHE A 376 4.82 1.74 -5.38
C PHE A 376 4.61 3.25 -5.32
N LEU A 377 3.41 3.61 -4.86
CA LEU A 377 2.84 4.96 -4.82
C LEU A 377 3.49 5.92 -3.80
N GLY A 378 4.25 5.36 -2.86
CA GLY A 378 4.67 6.11 -1.67
C GLY A 378 5.58 7.30 -1.98
N TYR A 379 6.47 7.16 -2.98
CA TYR A 379 7.41 8.22 -3.32
C TYR A 379 6.68 9.43 -3.94
N ASP A 380 5.85 9.23 -4.96
CA ASP A 380 5.12 10.32 -5.62
C ASP A 380 4.22 11.09 -4.64
N GLU A 381 3.46 10.39 -3.79
CA GLU A 381 2.60 11.06 -2.80
C GLU A 381 3.41 11.98 -1.88
N VAL A 382 4.59 11.54 -1.42
CA VAL A 382 5.43 12.34 -0.53
C VAL A 382 6.17 13.42 -1.29
N ALA A 383 6.63 13.15 -2.51
CA ALA A 383 7.29 14.12 -3.39
C ALA A 383 6.36 15.31 -3.70
N HIS A 384 5.07 15.05 -3.95
CA HIS A 384 4.07 16.10 -4.18
C HIS A 384 3.87 17.06 -2.99
N HIS A 385 4.05 16.59 -1.76
CA HIS A 385 3.82 17.40 -0.55
C HIS A 385 5.09 18.03 0.01
N THR A 386 6.23 17.36 -0.19
CA THR A 386 7.50 17.71 0.46
C THR A 386 8.52 18.27 -0.52
N GLY A 387 8.52 17.77 -1.76
CA GLY A 387 9.51 18.02 -2.81
C GLY A 387 10.26 16.75 -3.21
N ILE A 388 10.71 16.71 -4.47
CA ILE A 388 11.20 15.48 -5.14
C ILE A 388 12.48 14.91 -4.52
N GLU A 389 13.35 15.75 -3.97
CA GLU A 389 14.65 15.35 -3.41
C GLU A 389 14.80 15.84 -1.96
N ARG A 390 13.68 15.91 -1.23
CA ARG A 390 13.74 16.17 0.22
C ARG A 390 14.03 14.88 0.96
N PHE A 391 14.66 15.01 2.13
CA PHE A 391 14.95 13.88 3.01
C PHE A 391 13.74 12.96 3.24
N ASP A 392 12.54 13.53 3.35
CA ASP A 392 11.30 12.76 3.53
C ASP A 392 10.95 11.88 2.32
N ALA A 393 11.10 12.41 1.10
CA ALA A 393 10.84 11.67 -0.14
C ALA A 393 11.95 10.64 -0.40
N LEU A 394 13.21 11.00 -0.15
CA LEU A 394 14.37 10.11 -0.28
C LEU A 394 14.33 8.97 0.76
N ALA A 395 13.82 9.22 1.97
CA ALA A 395 13.61 8.15 2.94
C ALA A 395 12.55 7.14 2.47
N VAL A 396 11.52 7.60 1.77
CA VAL A 396 10.47 6.73 1.23
C VAL A 396 10.99 5.91 0.05
N ILE A 397 11.71 6.53 -0.89
CA ILE A 397 12.28 5.81 -2.02
C ILE A 397 13.31 4.77 -1.57
N ARG A 398 14.12 5.08 -0.55
CA ARG A 398 15.03 4.12 0.10
C ARG A 398 14.28 2.95 0.70
N ALA A 399 13.12 3.18 1.32
CA ALA A 399 12.31 2.11 1.87
C ALA A 399 11.68 1.24 0.77
N ILE A 400 11.31 1.81 -0.38
CA ILE A 400 10.88 1.08 -1.57
C ILE A 400 12.04 0.24 -2.12
N ASP A 401 13.24 0.80 -2.27
CA ASP A 401 14.46 0.10 -2.70
C ASP A 401 14.77 -1.12 -1.82
N GLN A 402 14.64 -0.99 -0.50
CA GLN A 402 14.81 -2.12 0.42
C GLN A 402 13.80 -3.25 0.17
N GLN A 403 12.54 -2.92 -0.17
CA GLN A 403 11.56 -3.92 -0.54
C GLN A 403 11.86 -4.56 -1.90
N ILE A 404 12.34 -3.78 -2.87
CA ILE A 404 12.82 -4.30 -4.16
C ILE A 404 13.97 -5.30 -3.94
N GLY A 405 14.94 -4.97 -3.09
CA GLY A 405 16.02 -5.89 -2.71
C GLY A 405 15.52 -7.15 -2.01
N ARG A 406 14.47 -7.04 -1.18
CA ARG A 406 13.80 -8.20 -0.58
C ARG A 406 13.12 -9.08 -1.64
N LEU A 407 12.39 -8.50 -2.59
CA LEU A 407 11.76 -9.23 -3.69
C LEU A 407 12.81 -9.92 -4.57
N HIS A 408 13.95 -9.29 -4.83
CA HIS A 408 15.05 -9.89 -5.57
C HIS A 408 15.63 -11.12 -4.86
N ARG A 409 15.85 -11.06 -3.53
CA ARG A 409 16.26 -12.25 -2.76
C ARG A 409 15.20 -13.34 -2.78
N ALA A 410 13.93 -12.97 -2.69
CA ALA A 410 12.82 -13.92 -2.79
C ALA A 410 12.76 -14.60 -4.17
N ALA A 411 13.10 -13.89 -5.24
CA ALA A 411 13.11 -14.42 -6.61
C ALA A 411 14.12 -15.54 -6.81
N GLN A 412 15.23 -15.52 -6.06
CA GLN A 412 16.23 -16.59 -6.07
C GLN A 412 15.73 -17.88 -5.39
N LEU A 413 14.65 -17.79 -4.60
CA LEU A 413 14.05 -18.91 -3.86
C LEU A 413 12.68 -19.34 -4.42
N ALA A 414 12.14 -18.59 -5.39
CA ALA A 414 10.86 -18.88 -6.01
C ALA A 414 10.94 -20.18 -6.84
N PRO A 415 9.81 -20.90 -7.04
CA PRO A 415 9.76 -22.06 -7.93
C PRO A 415 10.18 -21.67 -9.36
N ARG A 416 9.52 -20.64 -9.91
CA ARG A 416 9.83 -20.06 -11.21
C ARG A 416 10.97 -19.04 -11.11
N ARG A 417 11.85 -19.00 -12.13
CA ARG A 417 12.86 -17.94 -12.26
C ARG A 417 12.19 -16.62 -12.64
N TYR A 418 12.57 -15.51 -12.00
CA TYR A 418 12.06 -14.18 -12.32
C TYR A 418 13.14 -13.21 -12.81
N LYS A 419 12.77 -12.37 -13.76
CA LYS A 419 13.49 -11.14 -14.15
C LYS A 419 12.78 -9.94 -13.54
N LEU A 420 13.54 -9.03 -12.94
CA LEU A 420 13.00 -7.83 -12.33
C LEU A 420 13.23 -6.64 -13.26
N VAL A 421 12.18 -5.86 -13.47
CA VAL A 421 12.19 -4.62 -14.23
C VAL A 421 11.65 -3.54 -13.29
N VAL A 422 12.50 -2.60 -12.90
CA VAL A 422 12.09 -1.43 -12.14
C VAL A 422 11.85 -0.30 -13.13
N LEU A 423 10.67 0.30 -13.09
CA LEU A 423 10.29 1.38 -14.00
C LEU A 423 9.65 2.54 -13.25
N SER A 424 9.48 3.66 -13.94
CA SER A 424 8.64 4.78 -13.52
C SER A 424 7.70 5.10 -14.67
N ASP A 425 6.48 5.51 -14.36
CA ASP A 425 5.47 5.96 -15.32
C ASP A 425 5.76 7.37 -15.85
N HIS A 426 6.21 8.27 -14.98
CA HIS A 426 6.64 9.61 -15.32
C HIS A 426 7.69 10.14 -14.34
N GLY A 427 8.19 11.34 -14.61
CA GLY A 427 8.98 12.10 -13.64
C GLY A 427 8.15 13.16 -12.93
N VAL A 428 8.78 13.86 -11.98
CA VAL A 428 8.18 15.01 -11.30
C VAL A 428 9.17 16.17 -11.32
N THR A 429 8.67 17.36 -11.65
CA THR A 429 9.43 18.62 -11.58
C THR A 429 9.05 19.38 -10.33
N GLN A 430 10.05 19.91 -9.63
CA GLN A 430 9.82 20.73 -8.43
C GLN A 430 9.12 22.04 -8.80
N GLY A 431 7.86 22.17 -8.39
CA GLY A 431 7.04 23.37 -8.59
C GLY A 431 6.59 24.04 -7.30
N TRP A 432 6.10 25.27 -7.41
CA TRP A 432 5.34 25.95 -6.36
C TRP A 432 3.88 26.02 -6.80
N ALA A 433 2.97 25.51 -5.98
CA ALA A 433 1.53 25.58 -6.22
C ALA A 433 1.11 27.00 -6.63
N PHE A 434 0.35 27.11 -7.73
CA PHE A 434 -0.02 28.39 -8.34
C PHE A 434 -0.65 29.35 -7.32
N ASN A 435 -1.62 28.87 -6.55
CA ASN A 435 -2.32 29.66 -5.53
C ASN A 435 -1.38 30.18 -4.44
N ASP A 436 -0.39 29.39 -4.03
CA ASP A 436 0.55 29.80 -2.99
C ASP A 436 1.59 30.80 -3.52
N ARG A 437 1.91 30.75 -4.82
CA ARG A 437 2.86 31.65 -5.47
C ARG A 437 2.22 32.99 -5.85
N PHE A 438 0.99 32.97 -6.36
CA PHE A 438 0.32 34.13 -6.93
C PHE A 438 -0.81 34.68 -6.07
N GLY A 439 -1.21 33.99 -5.00
CA GLY A 439 -2.29 34.42 -4.10
C GLY A 439 -3.71 34.26 -4.67
N GLU A 440 -3.86 33.86 -5.92
CA GLU A 440 -5.15 33.61 -6.58
C GLU A 440 -5.20 32.21 -7.21
N SER A 441 -6.40 31.65 -7.37
CA SER A 441 -6.54 30.37 -8.09
C SER A 441 -6.47 30.54 -9.61
N VAL A 442 -6.05 29.49 -10.32
CA VAL A 442 -6.09 29.49 -11.79
C VAL A 442 -7.52 29.77 -12.31
N GLU A 443 -8.54 29.22 -11.65
CA GLU A 443 -9.94 29.50 -11.98
C GLU A 443 -10.29 30.99 -11.80
N ALA A 444 -9.82 31.62 -10.72
CA ALA A 444 -10.05 33.05 -10.47
C ALA A 444 -9.33 33.92 -11.50
N LEU A 445 -8.08 33.61 -11.83
CA LEU A 445 -7.30 34.29 -12.87
C LEU A 445 -8.00 34.20 -14.23
N VAL A 446 -8.35 32.99 -14.67
CA VAL A 446 -9.05 32.78 -15.95
C VAL A 446 -10.40 33.48 -15.95
N GLY A 447 -11.16 33.39 -14.85
CA GLY A 447 -12.42 34.10 -14.68
C GLY A 447 -12.26 35.60 -14.88
N ARG A 448 -11.28 36.20 -14.20
CA ARG A 448 -10.97 37.64 -14.28
C ARG A 448 -10.54 38.07 -15.68
N LEU A 449 -9.67 37.31 -16.34
CA LEU A 449 -9.24 37.59 -17.72
C LEU A 449 -10.39 37.45 -18.73
N CYS A 450 -11.38 36.62 -18.45
CA CYS A 450 -12.60 36.47 -19.25
C CYS A 450 -13.75 37.41 -18.82
N GLY A 451 -13.48 38.46 -18.03
CA GLY A 451 -14.48 39.46 -17.64
C GLY A 451 -15.51 39.00 -16.60
N ALA A 452 -15.28 37.89 -15.90
CA ALA A 452 -16.12 37.49 -14.78
C ALA A 452 -15.90 38.46 -13.59
N PRO A 453 -16.96 38.80 -12.84
CA PRO A 453 -16.83 39.65 -11.66
C PRO A 453 -15.85 39.01 -10.65
N PRO A 454 -15.08 39.84 -9.91
CA PRO A 454 -14.16 39.33 -8.91
C PRO A 454 -14.95 38.49 -7.90
N ARG A 455 -14.61 37.20 -7.81
CA ARG A 455 -15.17 36.35 -6.77
C ARG A 455 -14.49 36.76 -5.45
N PRO A 456 -15.25 37.11 -4.40
CA PRO A 456 -14.65 37.40 -3.09
C PRO A 456 -13.83 36.19 -2.68
N ASP A 457 -12.58 36.43 -2.23
CA ASP A 457 -11.52 35.46 -1.92
C ASP A 457 -12.05 34.12 -1.46
N GLY A 458 -12.48 33.35 -2.44
CA GLY A 458 -12.84 31.98 -2.29
C GLY A 458 -11.50 31.30 -2.25
N HIS A 459 -10.92 31.19 -1.05
CA HIS A 459 -10.35 29.91 -0.69
C HIS A 459 -11.40 28.89 -1.07
N SER A 460 -11.30 28.38 -2.30
CA SER A 460 -12.04 27.24 -2.75
C SER A 460 -11.82 26.25 -1.63
N LYS A 461 -12.86 26.00 -0.84
CA LYS A 461 -12.92 24.84 0.05
C LYS A 461 -13.03 23.58 -0.81
N ALA A 462 -12.38 23.52 -1.98
CA ALA A 462 -11.76 22.29 -2.40
C ALA A 462 -10.85 21.91 -1.24
N LYS A 463 -11.41 21.09 -0.34
CA LYS A 463 -10.64 20.42 0.69
C LYS A 463 -9.39 19.90 -0.02
N PRO A 464 -8.18 20.22 0.46
CA PRO A 464 -6.99 19.56 -0.06
C PRO A 464 -7.32 18.08 0.00
N VAL A 465 -7.29 17.41 -1.16
CA VAL A 465 -7.56 15.99 -1.26
C VAL A 465 -6.40 15.31 -0.54
N THR A 466 -6.57 15.12 0.77
CA THR A 466 -5.61 14.47 1.65
C THR A 466 -5.50 13.02 1.21
N GLY A 467 -4.33 12.66 0.67
CA GLY A 467 -4.07 11.39 -0.01
C GLY A 467 -4.64 11.42 -1.44
N TRP A 468 -3.79 11.59 -2.44
CA TRP A 468 -4.20 11.74 -3.85
C TRP A 468 -5.06 10.56 -4.35
N GLN A 469 -4.88 9.37 -3.77
CA GLN A 469 -5.68 8.18 -4.07
C GLN A 469 -6.80 7.90 -3.06
N PHE A 470 -6.53 7.97 -1.75
CA PHE A 470 -7.54 7.71 -0.72
C PHE A 470 -8.59 8.83 -0.60
N GLY A 471 -8.15 10.08 -0.73
CA GLY A 471 -9.01 11.25 -0.74
C GLY A 471 -9.81 11.38 -2.04
N ALA A 472 -9.29 10.92 -3.18
CA ALA A 472 -10.04 10.90 -4.44
C ALA A 472 -11.17 9.86 -4.43
N ALA A 473 -10.91 8.67 -3.87
CA ALA A 473 -11.93 7.64 -3.65
C ALA A 473 -13.05 8.12 -2.70
N LEU A 474 -12.73 8.94 -1.69
CA LEU A 474 -13.72 9.51 -0.75
C LEU A 474 -14.42 10.77 -1.28
N ALA A 475 -13.72 11.61 -2.06
CA ALA A 475 -14.27 12.86 -2.60
C ALA A 475 -15.26 12.66 -3.76
N GLY A 476 -15.23 11.50 -4.42
CA GLY A 476 -16.14 11.13 -5.52
C GLY A 476 -17.60 10.86 -5.08
N THR A 477 -17.89 10.81 -3.78
CA THR A 477 -19.27 10.61 -3.27
C THR A 477 -20.15 11.87 -3.32
N ALA A 478 -19.57 13.03 -3.68
CA ALA A 478 -20.34 14.26 -3.87
C ALA A 478 -20.82 14.37 -5.33
N GLY A 479 -22.00 13.82 -5.61
CA GLY A 479 -22.70 14.02 -6.87
C GLY A 479 -22.82 15.51 -7.25
N GLY A 480 -22.56 15.80 -8.52
CA GLY A 480 -22.78 17.11 -9.14
C GLY A 480 -21.93 18.24 -8.55
N GLY A 481 -20.63 18.24 -8.88
CA GLY A 481 -19.69 19.26 -8.44
C GLY A 481 -20.14 20.68 -8.77
N PRO A 482 -19.83 21.68 -7.92
CA PRO A 482 -20.21 23.08 -8.12
C PRO A 482 -19.68 23.68 -9.43
N ILE A 483 -18.64 23.08 -10.02
CA ILE A 483 -18.07 23.46 -11.32
C ILE A 483 -19.03 23.13 -12.47
N ALA A 484 -19.65 21.95 -12.49
CA ALA A 484 -20.66 21.59 -13.49
C ALA A 484 -21.88 22.53 -13.40
N ARG A 485 -22.30 22.85 -12.17
CA ARG A 485 -23.38 23.80 -11.92
C ARG A 485 -23.03 25.23 -12.37
N ALA A 486 -21.78 25.66 -12.15
CA ALA A 486 -21.28 26.95 -12.60
C ALA A 486 -21.11 27.03 -14.13
N LEU A 487 -20.67 25.94 -14.77
CA LEU A 487 -20.58 25.84 -16.24
C LEU A 487 -21.97 25.87 -16.89
N ARG A 488 -22.96 25.14 -16.33
CA ARG A 488 -24.37 25.23 -16.78
C ARG A 488 -24.94 26.63 -16.60
N ALA A 489 -24.72 27.27 -15.44
CA ALA A 489 -25.17 28.64 -15.21
C ALA A 489 -24.53 29.64 -16.19
N ARG A 490 -23.30 29.37 -16.64
CA ARG A 490 -22.58 30.22 -17.59
C ARG A 490 -23.00 29.96 -19.05
N ALA A 491 -23.27 28.71 -19.42
CA ALA A 491 -23.83 28.36 -20.72
C ALA A 491 -25.26 28.90 -20.89
N ALA A 492 -26.09 28.79 -19.84
CA ALA A 492 -27.44 29.36 -19.83
C ALA A 492 -27.44 30.89 -19.93
N ARG A 493 -26.49 31.57 -19.28
CA ARG A 493 -26.32 33.03 -19.40
C ARG A 493 -25.78 33.46 -20.76
N ALA A 494 -24.90 32.68 -21.39
CA ALA A 494 -24.38 32.97 -22.72
C ALA A 494 -25.43 32.74 -23.83
N GLY A 495 -26.34 31.78 -23.65
CA GLY A 495 -27.48 31.57 -24.55
C GLY A 495 -28.56 32.65 -24.43
N ALA A 496 -28.81 33.16 -23.23
CA ALA A 496 -29.80 34.23 -22.99
C ALA A 496 -29.35 35.64 -23.45
N THR A 497 -28.10 35.79 -23.89
CA THR A 497 -27.58 37.03 -24.50
C THR A 497 -27.48 36.95 -26.03
N ALA A 498 -27.92 35.84 -26.62
CA ALA A 498 -27.89 35.59 -28.07
C ALA A 498 -29.30 35.55 -28.71
N GLU A 499 -30.35 35.83 -27.92
CA GLU A 499 -31.66 36.33 -28.36
C GLU A 499 -31.76 37.82 -27.99
#